data_AF-A0A8H4V2N2-F1
#
_entry.id   AF-A0A8H4V2N2-F1
#
_cell.length_a   1.000
_cell.length_b   1.000
_cell.length_c   1.000
_cell.angle_alpha   90.00
_cell.angle_beta   90.00
_cell.angle_gamma   90.00
#
_symmetry.space_group_name_H-M   'P 1'
#
loop_
_entity.id
_entity.type
_entity.pdbx_description
1 polymer ?
#
loop_
_entity_poly.entity_id
_entity_poly.type
_entity_poly.pdbx_seq_one_letter_code
_entity_poly.pdbx_strand_id
1 'polypeptide(L)'
;MITAIWPSYANIPNHIPASSGTTTKDFVSFFIFWLCSLPAIWFPVHQIRHLFTVKSIYTPIAMIAFCAWAISRANGIGPIIHQPTALHGSALAWAIVKGIMSSIANFATLIVNDPDFSRFSKTKTSALWSQLFAIPVGFAITSFIGIIASSSSTVIYGKTIWSPLDLLSEFLNGASSGQRFGIFVIALGFALAQLGTNIAANSVSAGTDMTALLPRFINIRRGGYVCAAVGLAMCPWKLTSSSNNFTTYLSAYTVFLSSIAAVIITDYYFVRKGYLELRELYSARKRSPYYFTFGFSWRGFTAYISGILVNIVGFAGAVGANVPIGAQYIYNVNYFAGFIVSGTIYYLLCWAFPIPATSDTWSEVDVDDDHLTVAYGQEVVTDEESRSIPEEETLAYTKKDKNQGYSTF
;
A
#
# COMPACT_ATOMS: atom_id res chain seq x y z
N MET A 1 11.72 -0.66 -23.41
CA MET A 1 12.60 -1.85 -23.49
C MET A 1 12.57 -2.51 -24.86
N ILE A 2 11.43 -3.02 -25.31
CA ILE A 2 11.33 -3.77 -26.58
C ILE A 2 11.83 -2.92 -27.76
N THR A 3 11.39 -1.67 -27.88
CA THR A 3 11.85 -0.73 -28.90
C THR A 3 13.37 -0.46 -28.88
N ALA A 4 14.01 -0.58 -27.71
CA ALA A 4 15.45 -0.38 -27.59
C ALA A 4 16.23 -1.54 -28.22
N ILE A 5 15.71 -2.77 -28.10
CA ILE A 5 16.28 -3.97 -28.75
C ILE A 5 15.91 -3.97 -30.24
N TRP A 6 14.64 -3.77 -30.54
CA TRP A 6 14.07 -3.81 -31.90
C TRP A 6 13.37 -2.49 -32.23
N PRO A 7 14.05 -1.53 -32.90
CA PRO A 7 13.45 -0.25 -33.26
C PRO A 7 12.20 -0.37 -34.13
N SER A 8 12.09 -1.44 -34.93
CA SER A 8 10.90 -1.73 -35.75
C SER A 8 9.62 -1.87 -34.91
N TYR A 9 9.73 -2.23 -33.63
CA TYR A 9 8.60 -2.30 -32.70
C TYR A 9 7.91 -0.93 -32.50
N ALA A 10 8.61 0.19 -32.71
CA ALA A 10 8.01 1.52 -32.68
C ALA A 10 6.95 1.72 -33.79
N ASN A 11 7.09 1.00 -34.90
CA ASN A 11 6.30 1.22 -36.13
C ASN A 11 5.14 0.22 -36.29
N ILE A 12 4.76 -0.49 -35.22
CA ILE A 12 3.64 -1.43 -35.27
C ILE A 12 2.34 -0.64 -35.55
N PRO A 13 1.60 -0.98 -36.63
CA PRO A 13 0.35 -0.30 -36.93
C PRO A 13 -0.69 -0.56 -35.84
N ASN A 14 -1.42 0.49 -35.47
CA ASN A 14 -2.44 0.40 -34.43
C ASN A 14 -3.75 -0.18 -35.01
N HIS A 15 -4.17 -1.32 -34.49
CA HIS A 15 -5.41 -2.01 -34.85
C HIS A 15 -6.52 -1.88 -33.78
N ILE A 16 -6.24 -1.20 -32.66
CA ILE A 16 -7.19 -1.03 -31.57
C ILE A 16 -7.87 0.36 -31.70
N PRO A 17 -9.19 0.48 -31.47
CA PRO A 17 -9.89 1.76 -31.51
C PRO A 17 -9.30 2.80 -30.57
N ALA A 18 -9.31 4.08 -30.97
CA ALA A 18 -8.84 5.18 -30.11
C ALA A 18 -9.63 5.30 -28.79
N SER A 19 -10.89 4.88 -28.77
CA SER A 19 -11.73 4.82 -27.55
C SER A 19 -11.26 3.81 -26.50
N SER A 20 -10.32 2.93 -26.85
CA SER A 20 -9.76 1.95 -25.92
C SER A 20 -8.86 2.58 -24.86
N GLY A 21 -8.32 3.78 -25.12
CA GLY A 21 -7.34 4.45 -24.26
C GLY A 21 -5.93 3.85 -24.33
N THR A 22 -5.63 3.02 -25.32
CA THR A 22 -4.30 2.43 -25.53
C THR A 22 -3.99 2.23 -27.02
N THR A 23 -2.75 1.90 -27.34
CA THR A 23 -2.33 1.49 -28.69
C THR A 23 -2.02 0.00 -28.71
N THR A 24 -2.03 -0.61 -29.89
CA THR A 24 -1.65 -2.04 -30.06
C THR A 24 -0.27 -2.31 -29.48
N LYS A 25 0.69 -1.42 -29.73
CA LYS A 25 2.06 -1.51 -29.22
C LYS A 25 2.10 -1.49 -27.69
N ASP A 26 1.36 -0.58 -27.06
CA ASP A 26 1.38 -0.42 -25.60
C ASP A 26 0.64 -1.56 -24.91
N PHE A 27 -0.49 -2.01 -25.47
CA PHE A 27 -1.23 -3.16 -24.98
C PHE A 27 -0.42 -4.46 -25.03
N VAL A 28 0.26 -4.73 -26.15
CA VAL A 28 1.15 -5.91 -26.27
C VAL A 28 2.31 -5.82 -25.27
N SER A 29 2.91 -4.64 -25.12
CA SER A 29 4.00 -4.43 -24.15
C SER A 29 3.52 -4.66 -22.71
N PHE A 30 2.33 -4.16 -22.38
CA PHE A 30 1.68 -4.37 -21.09
C PHE A 30 1.38 -5.85 -20.86
N PHE A 31 0.80 -6.54 -21.85
CA PHE A 31 0.44 -7.95 -21.74
C PHE A 31 1.68 -8.84 -21.55
N ILE A 32 2.78 -8.55 -22.25
CA ILE A 32 4.07 -9.24 -22.06
C ILE A 32 4.56 -9.01 -20.62
N PHE A 33 4.57 -7.77 -20.12
CA PHE A 33 4.99 -7.48 -18.76
C PHE A 33 4.10 -8.19 -17.72
N TRP A 34 2.78 -8.15 -17.92
CA TRP A 34 1.81 -8.84 -17.09
C TRP A 34 2.08 -10.34 -17.05
N LEU A 35 2.26 -10.98 -18.22
CA LEU A 35 2.56 -12.41 -18.32
C LEU A 35 3.89 -12.77 -17.64
N CYS A 36 4.95 -11.96 -17.85
CA CYS A 36 6.25 -12.14 -17.21
C CYS A 36 6.21 -11.90 -15.69
N SER A 37 5.21 -11.20 -15.17
CA SER A 37 5.03 -10.98 -13.73
C SER A 37 4.39 -12.16 -13.01
N LEU A 38 3.61 -13.00 -13.72
CA LEU A 38 2.87 -14.11 -13.14
C LEU A 38 3.75 -15.18 -12.44
N PRO A 39 4.93 -15.57 -12.97
CA PRO A 39 5.81 -16.50 -12.27
C PRO A 39 6.31 -15.96 -10.93
N ALA A 40 6.47 -14.64 -10.80
CA ALA A 40 6.97 -14.04 -9.58
C ALA A 40 5.95 -14.07 -8.43
N ILE A 41 4.65 -14.19 -8.74
CA ILE A 41 3.56 -14.36 -7.76
C ILE A 41 3.60 -15.75 -7.11
N TRP A 42 4.16 -16.75 -7.80
CA TRP A 42 4.17 -18.13 -7.32
C TRP A 42 4.99 -18.32 -6.04
N PHE A 43 6.08 -17.57 -5.89
CA PHE A 43 7.03 -17.77 -4.80
C PHE A 43 6.46 -17.31 -3.45
N PRO A 44 6.72 -18.04 -2.35
CA PRO A 44 6.37 -17.60 -1.01
C PRO A 44 7.02 -16.25 -0.65
N VAL A 45 6.35 -15.45 0.17
CA VAL A 45 6.82 -14.12 0.61
C VAL A 45 8.26 -14.16 1.16
N HIS A 46 8.62 -15.19 1.93
CA HIS A 46 9.96 -15.33 2.50
C HIS A 46 11.07 -15.55 1.45
N GLN A 47 10.76 -16.14 0.28
CA GLN A 47 11.72 -16.34 -0.80
C GLN A 47 11.84 -15.09 -1.69
N ILE A 48 10.75 -14.32 -1.82
CA ILE A 48 10.72 -13.08 -2.60
C ILE A 48 11.72 -12.05 -2.05
N ARG A 49 12.16 -12.16 -0.78
CA ARG A 49 13.21 -11.32 -0.20
C ARG A 49 14.44 -11.16 -1.10
N HIS A 50 14.85 -12.21 -1.81
CA HIS A 50 16.03 -12.17 -2.67
C HIS A 50 15.81 -11.29 -3.92
N LEU A 51 14.59 -11.32 -4.48
CA LEU A 51 14.19 -10.41 -5.55
C LEU A 51 14.19 -8.96 -5.05
N PHE A 52 13.74 -8.72 -3.82
CA PHE A 52 13.82 -7.40 -3.19
C PHE A 52 15.27 -6.92 -2.96
N THR A 53 16.19 -7.81 -2.56
CA THR A 53 17.61 -7.47 -2.40
C THR A 53 18.27 -7.09 -3.73
N VAL A 54 18.01 -7.84 -4.80
CA VAL A 54 18.52 -7.48 -6.14
C VAL A 54 17.92 -6.14 -6.59
N LYS A 55 16.60 -5.97 -6.43
CA LYS A 55 15.88 -4.73 -6.74
C LYS A 55 16.47 -3.54 -5.98
N SER A 56 16.77 -3.68 -4.69
CA SER A 56 17.25 -2.58 -3.84
C SER A 56 18.65 -2.09 -4.22
N ILE A 57 19.43 -2.90 -4.94
CA ILE A 57 20.74 -2.49 -5.45
C ILE A 57 20.61 -1.93 -6.87
N TYR A 58 19.95 -2.69 -7.76
CA TYR A 58 19.91 -2.35 -9.18
C TYR A 58 19.06 -1.12 -9.49
N THR A 59 17.89 -1.00 -8.85
CA THR A 59 16.94 0.08 -9.17
C THR A 59 17.50 1.46 -8.82
N PRO A 60 18.08 1.70 -7.63
CA PRO A 60 18.68 3.00 -7.33
C PRO A 60 19.82 3.36 -8.29
N ILE A 61 20.66 2.40 -8.68
CA ILE A 61 21.73 2.63 -9.66
C ILE A 61 21.14 3.04 -11.02
N ALA A 62 20.11 2.35 -11.50
CA ALA A 62 19.43 2.71 -12.73
C ALA A 62 18.80 4.12 -12.67
N MET A 63 18.21 4.49 -11.53
CA MET A 63 17.64 5.82 -11.31
C MET A 63 18.69 6.92 -11.29
N ILE A 64 19.83 6.69 -10.63
CA ILE A 64 20.95 7.64 -10.59
C ILE A 64 21.54 7.79 -11.99
N ALA A 65 21.75 6.68 -12.71
CA ALA A 65 22.25 6.71 -14.09
C ALA A 65 21.30 7.47 -15.03
N PHE A 66 19.99 7.27 -14.88
CA PHE A 66 18.98 8.03 -15.62
C PHE A 66 19.05 9.53 -15.33
N CYS A 67 19.14 9.91 -14.05
CA CYS A 67 19.25 11.31 -13.63
C CYS A 67 20.52 11.96 -14.22
N ALA A 68 21.67 11.30 -14.06
CA ALA A 68 22.95 11.79 -14.57
C ALA A 68 22.90 11.97 -16.10
N TRP A 69 22.27 11.05 -16.82
CA TRP A 69 22.12 11.15 -18.27
C TRP A 69 21.19 12.30 -18.67
N ALA A 70 20.07 12.51 -17.97
CA ALA A 70 19.18 13.62 -18.21
C ALA A 70 19.87 14.98 -17.99
N ILE A 71 20.62 15.13 -16.90
CA ILE A 71 21.42 16.33 -16.60
C ILE A 71 22.48 16.57 -17.68
N SER A 72 23.20 15.53 -18.07
CA SER A 72 24.23 15.63 -19.11
C SER A 72 23.65 16.09 -20.45
N ARG A 73 22.48 15.56 -20.86
CA ARG A 73 21.80 15.97 -22.10
C ARG A 73 21.27 17.41 -22.05
N ALA A 74 20.86 17.87 -20.88
CA ALA A 74 20.40 19.24 -20.66
C ALA A 74 21.53 20.25 -20.44
N ASN A 75 22.80 19.80 -20.39
CA ASN A 75 23.95 20.61 -19.98
C ASN A 75 23.74 21.31 -18.63
N GLY A 76 23.02 20.65 -17.70
CA GLY A 76 22.67 21.22 -16.40
C GLY A 76 21.41 20.62 -15.79
N ILE A 77 21.06 21.13 -14.60
CA ILE A 77 19.94 20.62 -13.78
C ILE A 77 18.58 21.22 -14.23
N GLY A 78 18.59 22.07 -15.26
CA GLY A 78 17.43 22.77 -15.78
C GLY A 78 16.97 23.94 -14.90
N PRO A 79 15.85 24.58 -15.24
CA PRO A 79 15.43 25.85 -14.62
C PRO A 79 14.92 25.70 -13.19
N ILE A 80 14.57 24.49 -12.74
CA ILE A 80 13.82 24.28 -11.48
C ILE A 80 14.52 24.82 -10.23
N ILE A 81 15.86 24.85 -10.21
CA ILE A 81 16.64 25.36 -9.07
C ILE A 81 16.47 26.89 -8.91
N HIS A 82 16.31 27.60 -10.02
CA HIS A 82 16.24 29.06 -10.04
C HIS A 82 14.83 29.59 -10.33
N GLN A 83 13.85 28.70 -10.51
CA GLN A 83 12.48 29.08 -10.81
C GLN A 83 11.76 29.55 -9.54
N PRO A 84 11.33 30.82 -9.45
CA PRO A 84 10.58 31.29 -8.30
C PRO A 84 9.18 30.67 -8.26
N THR A 85 8.66 30.45 -7.06
CA THR A 85 7.30 29.96 -6.86
C THR A 85 6.29 31.01 -7.34
N ALA A 86 5.38 30.62 -8.24
CA ALA A 86 4.33 31.51 -8.74
C ALA A 86 3.15 31.72 -7.76
N LEU A 87 3.03 30.85 -6.74
CA LEU A 87 2.00 30.92 -5.72
C LEU A 87 2.49 31.65 -4.46
N HIS A 88 1.64 32.51 -3.91
CA HIS A 88 1.91 33.26 -2.69
C HIS A 88 0.74 33.21 -1.70
N GLY A 89 1.00 33.55 -0.44
CA GLY A 89 -0.01 33.66 0.61
C GLY A 89 -0.77 32.37 0.90
N SER A 90 -2.08 32.45 1.06
CA SER A 90 -2.96 31.32 1.38
C SER A 90 -2.97 30.24 0.28
N ALA A 91 -2.82 30.63 -0.98
CA ALA A 91 -2.78 29.69 -2.10
C ALA A 91 -1.57 28.76 -2.02
N LEU A 92 -0.40 29.29 -1.61
CA LEU A 92 0.80 28.50 -1.38
C LEU A 92 0.61 27.53 -0.20
N ALA A 93 0.06 28.01 0.92
CA ALA A 93 -0.21 27.17 2.09
C ALA A 93 -1.12 25.97 1.74
N TRP A 94 -2.21 26.21 1.01
CA TRP A 94 -3.11 25.14 0.55
C TRP A 94 -2.46 24.20 -0.46
N ALA A 95 -1.55 24.69 -1.31
CA ALA A 95 -0.78 23.83 -2.21
C ALA A 95 0.14 22.88 -1.44
N ILE A 96 0.80 23.36 -0.37
CA ILE A 96 1.63 22.53 0.52
C ILE A 96 0.78 21.46 1.20
N VAL A 97 -0.38 21.83 1.78
CA VAL A 97 -1.30 20.87 2.42
C VAL A 97 -1.73 19.79 1.43
N LYS A 98 -2.12 20.17 0.21
CA LYS A 98 -2.50 19.22 -0.85
C LYS A 98 -1.35 18.27 -1.22
N GLY A 99 -0.11 18.78 -1.28
CA GLY A 99 1.08 17.96 -1.52
C GLY A 99 1.34 16.92 -0.42
N ILE A 100 1.18 17.33 0.84
CA ILE A 100 1.27 16.42 2.00
C ILE A 100 0.18 15.34 1.92
N MET A 101 -1.08 15.73 1.68
CA MET A 101 -2.18 14.75 1.56
C MET A 101 -1.97 13.80 0.38
N SER A 102 -1.49 14.29 -0.76
CA SER A 102 -1.15 13.44 -1.90
C SER A 102 -0.05 12.42 -1.58
N SER A 103 0.87 12.77 -0.67
CA SER A 103 1.94 11.87 -0.25
C SER A 103 1.41 10.79 0.70
N ILE A 104 0.57 11.17 1.67
CA ILE A 104 -0.13 10.22 2.56
C ILE A 104 -1.01 9.28 1.74
N ALA A 105 -1.72 9.82 0.74
CA ALA A 105 -2.57 9.06 -0.16
C ALA A 105 -1.83 7.90 -0.86
N ASN A 106 -0.61 8.17 -1.30
CA ASN A 106 0.22 7.19 -1.99
C ASN A 106 0.60 6.00 -1.09
N PHE A 107 0.73 6.22 0.23
CA PHE A 107 1.07 5.18 1.19
C PHE A 107 -0.13 4.60 1.95
N ALA A 108 -1.34 5.13 1.76
CA ALA A 108 -2.52 4.72 2.51
C ALA A 108 -2.78 3.20 2.49
N THR A 109 -2.73 2.57 1.31
CA THR A 109 -2.87 1.09 1.20
C THR A 109 -1.76 0.36 1.95
N LEU A 110 -0.52 0.82 1.79
CA LEU A 110 0.63 0.19 2.44
C LEU A 110 0.54 0.30 3.96
N ILE A 111 0.04 1.42 4.49
CA ILE A 111 -0.16 1.62 5.93
C ILE A 111 -1.19 0.62 6.47
N VAL A 112 -2.33 0.45 5.79
CA VAL A 112 -3.38 -0.48 6.23
C VAL A 112 -2.93 -1.94 6.15
N ASN A 113 -2.10 -2.26 5.15
CA ASN A 113 -1.68 -3.63 4.86
C ASN A 113 -0.28 -3.94 5.42
N ASP A 114 0.34 -3.02 6.17
CA ASP A 114 1.65 -3.24 6.81
C ASP A 114 1.70 -4.50 7.69
N PRO A 115 0.62 -4.89 8.41
CA PRO A 115 0.55 -6.17 9.13
C PRO A 115 0.87 -7.41 8.30
N ASP A 116 0.68 -7.39 6.98
CA ASP A 116 1.04 -8.50 6.09
C ASP A 116 2.53 -8.82 6.12
N PHE A 117 3.36 -7.80 6.34
CA PHE A 117 4.81 -7.87 6.38
C PHE A 117 5.34 -7.86 7.81
N SER A 118 4.80 -7.00 8.66
CA SER A 118 5.30 -6.83 10.02
C SER A 118 5.10 -8.07 10.89
N ARG A 119 4.11 -8.92 10.60
CA ARG A 119 3.92 -10.24 11.24
C ARG A 119 5.11 -11.20 11.10
N PHE A 120 5.98 -11.00 10.12
CA PHE A 120 7.20 -11.79 9.93
C PHE A 120 8.43 -11.19 10.63
N SER A 121 8.26 -10.08 11.35
CA SER A 121 9.34 -9.42 12.09
C SER A 121 9.70 -10.21 13.33
N LYS A 122 11.00 -10.33 13.60
CA LYS A 122 11.49 -11.01 14.82
C LYS A 122 11.32 -10.18 16.09
N THR A 123 11.23 -8.86 15.96
CA THR A 123 11.12 -7.94 17.09
C THR A 123 10.07 -6.87 16.84
N LYS A 124 9.46 -6.37 17.91
CA LYS A 124 8.40 -5.33 17.87
C LYS A 124 8.86 -4.03 17.22
N THR A 125 10.15 -3.70 17.27
CA THR A 125 10.70 -2.42 16.78
C THR A 125 11.33 -2.51 15.39
N SER A 126 11.54 -3.70 14.84
CA SER A 126 12.17 -3.89 13.53
C SER A 126 11.40 -3.20 12.40
N ALA A 127 10.07 -3.31 12.39
CA ALA A 127 9.21 -2.68 11.39
C ALA A 127 9.27 -1.14 11.50
N LEU A 128 9.16 -0.60 12.71
CA LEU A 128 9.14 0.85 12.97
C LEU A 128 10.40 1.54 12.44
N TRP A 129 11.58 1.10 12.86
CA TRP A 129 12.83 1.78 12.50
C TRP A 129 13.17 1.65 11.02
N SER A 130 12.94 0.48 10.44
CA SER A 130 13.21 0.28 9.01
C SER A 130 12.33 1.18 8.14
N GLN A 131 11.04 1.29 8.44
CA GLN A 131 10.11 2.13 7.68
C GLN A 131 10.35 3.63 7.90
N LEU A 132 10.60 4.05 9.16
CA LEU A 132 10.80 5.45 9.52
C LEU A 132 11.97 6.10 8.75
N PHE A 133 13.01 5.33 8.43
CA PHE A 133 14.13 5.83 7.63
C PHE A 133 13.98 5.51 6.15
N ALA A 134 13.63 4.27 5.79
CA ALA A 134 13.62 3.85 4.39
C ALA A 134 12.57 4.59 3.56
N ILE A 135 11.38 4.84 4.12
CA ILE A 135 10.30 5.49 3.38
C ILE A 135 10.62 6.97 3.12
N PRO A 136 10.90 7.83 4.12
CA PRO A 136 11.15 9.24 3.87
C PRO A 136 12.41 9.48 3.03
N VAL A 137 13.51 8.75 3.31
CA VAL A 137 14.76 8.91 2.56
C VAL A 137 14.59 8.42 1.12
N GLY A 138 14.00 7.23 0.94
CA GLY A 138 13.74 6.68 -0.40
C GLY A 138 12.81 7.58 -1.21
N PHE A 139 11.74 8.09 -0.60
CA PHE A 139 10.79 8.96 -1.27
C PHE A 139 11.40 10.33 -1.61
N ALA A 140 12.23 10.90 -0.73
CA ALA A 140 12.94 12.16 -0.99
C ALA A 140 13.90 12.02 -2.17
N ILE A 141 14.73 10.97 -2.21
CA ILE A 141 15.70 10.74 -3.28
C ILE A 141 14.99 10.50 -4.62
N THR A 142 13.96 9.65 -4.62
CA THR A 142 13.22 9.31 -5.85
C THR A 142 12.45 10.52 -6.39
N SER A 143 11.82 11.31 -5.52
CA SER A 143 11.14 12.56 -5.89
C SER A 143 12.12 13.59 -6.43
N PHE A 144 13.28 13.75 -5.78
CA PHE A 144 14.34 14.65 -6.25
C PHE A 144 14.79 14.27 -7.67
N ILE A 145 15.08 12.98 -7.92
CA ILE A 145 15.46 12.49 -9.25
C ILE A 145 14.37 12.77 -10.29
N GLY A 146 13.10 12.54 -9.95
CA GLY A 146 11.97 12.80 -10.85
C GLY A 146 11.84 14.29 -11.21
N ILE A 147 11.94 15.18 -10.23
CA ILE A 147 11.87 16.64 -10.42
C ILE A 147 13.01 17.11 -11.33
N ILE A 148 14.24 16.66 -11.07
CA ILE A 148 15.40 17.05 -11.88
C ILE A 148 15.29 16.52 -13.31
N ALA A 149 14.95 15.24 -13.50
CA ALA A 149 14.80 14.68 -14.83
C ALA A 149 13.69 15.40 -15.63
N SER A 150 12.59 15.76 -14.96
CA SER A 150 11.51 16.54 -15.58
C SER A 150 11.96 17.96 -15.94
N SER A 151 12.68 18.65 -15.05
CA SER A 151 13.30 19.95 -15.31
C SER A 151 14.27 19.93 -16.50
N SER A 152 15.14 18.92 -16.57
CA SER A 152 16.07 18.72 -17.69
C SER A 152 15.33 18.50 -19.00
N SER A 153 14.18 17.82 -18.99
CA SER A 153 13.38 17.59 -20.21
C SER A 153 12.89 18.88 -20.86
N THR A 154 12.58 19.91 -20.08
CA THR A 154 12.18 21.23 -20.58
C THR A 154 13.31 21.88 -21.38
N VAL A 155 14.56 21.72 -20.93
CA VAL A 155 15.75 22.24 -21.64
C VAL A 155 16.01 21.45 -22.93
N ILE A 156 15.87 20.12 -22.87
CA ILE A 156 16.19 19.23 -24.00
C ILE A 156 15.14 19.34 -25.12
N TYR A 157 13.85 19.42 -24.76
CA TYR A 157 12.73 19.26 -25.70
C TYR A 157 11.77 20.45 -25.75
N GLY A 158 11.98 21.49 -24.93
CA GLY A 158 11.06 22.64 -24.84
C GLY A 158 9.73 22.34 -24.14
N LYS A 159 9.52 21.10 -23.65
CA LYS A 159 8.32 20.66 -22.92
C LYS A 159 8.70 19.91 -21.65
N THR A 160 7.95 20.13 -20.58
CA THR A 160 8.15 19.42 -19.31
C THR A 160 7.49 18.05 -19.37
N ILE A 161 8.31 17.00 -19.33
CA ILE A 161 7.87 15.61 -19.32
C ILE A 161 7.92 15.10 -17.88
N TRP A 162 6.77 14.79 -17.30
CA TRP A 162 6.65 14.34 -15.91
C TRP A 162 6.93 12.85 -15.74
N SER A 163 6.67 12.05 -16.78
CA SER A 163 6.85 10.59 -16.76
C SER A 163 8.30 10.23 -17.15
N PRO A 164 9.06 9.52 -16.30
CA PRO A 164 10.42 9.09 -16.65
C PRO A 164 10.44 8.09 -17.81
N LEU A 165 9.35 7.33 -18.00
CA LEU A 165 9.20 6.39 -19.11
C LEU A 165 8.99 7.12 -20.44
N ASP A 166 8.25 8.22 -20.44
CA ASP A 166 8.04 9.06 -21.61
C ASP A 166 9.35 9.76 -21.98
N LEU A 167 10.10 10.25 -20.99
CA LEU A 167 11.40 10.86 -21.21
C LEU A 167 12.42 9.86 -21.80
N LEU A 168 12.46 8.62 -21.29
CA LEU A 168 13.27 7.55 -21.89
C LEU A 168 12.82 7.20 -23.31
N SER A 169 11.53 7.31 -23.61
CA SER A 169 11.01 7.08 -24.96
C SER A 169 11.46 8.18 -25.91
N GLU A 170 11.49 9.44 -25.48
CA GLU A 170 12.08 10.53 -26.25
C GLU A 170 13.60 10.37 -26.44
N PHE A 171 14.28 9.68 -25.52
CA PHE A 171 15.70 9.37 -25.66
C PHE A 171 15.98 8.33 -26.76
N LEU A 172 14.99 7.53 -27.16
CA LEU A 172 15.14 6.58 -28.28
C LEU A 172 15.19 7.27 -29.64
N ASN A 173 14.63 8.47 -29.76
CA ASN A 173 14.59 9.22 -31.01
C ASN A 173 16.02 9.63 -31.42
N GLY A 174 16.54 9.03 -32.49
CA GLY A 174 17.91 9.26 -32.97
C GLY A 174 19.01 8.56 -32.15
N ALA A 175 18.67 7.58 -31.31
CA ALA A 175 19.64 6.91 -30.45
C ALA A 175 20.60 5.98 -31.19
N SER A 176 21.88 6.05 -30.87
CA SER A 176 22.89 5.07 -31.30
C SER A 176 22.66 3.68 -30.69
N SER A 177 23.36 2.64 -31.16
CA SER A 177 23.31 1.30 -30.55
C SER A 177 23.68 1.32 -29.06
N GLY A 178 24.72 2.05 -28.68
CA GLY A 178 25.13 2.19 -27.27
C GLY A 178 24.08 2.90 -26.41
N GLN A 179 23.46 3.96 -26.92
CA GLN A 179 22.39 4.67 -26.20
C GLN A 179 21.15 3.80 -26.03
N ARG A 180 20.76 3.02 -27.06
CA ARG A 180 19.67 2.05 -26.97
C ARG A 180 19.94 1.00 -25.88
N PHE A 181 21.16 0.49 -25.78
CA PHE A 181 21.54 -0.41 -24.70
C PHE A 181 21.38 0.25 -23.32
N GLY A 182 21.86 1.49 -23.15
CA GLY A 182 21.67 2.25 -21.91
C GLY A 182 20.19 2.43 -21.53
N ILE A 183 19.34 2.77 -22.50
CA ILE A 183 17.89 2.90 -22.31
C ILE A 183 17.28 1.56 -21.89
N PHE A 184 17.71 0.45 -22.49
CA PHE A 184 17.26 -0.88 -22.10
C PHE A 184 17.60 -1.20 -20.64
N VAL A 185 18.85 -0.96 -20.22
CA VAL A 185 19.31 -1.20 -18.85
C VAL A 185 18.53 -0.35 -17.85
N ILE A 186 18.35 0.94 -18.11
CA ILE A 186 17.58 1.81 -17.21
C ILE A 186 16.10 1.36 -17.14
N ALA A 187 15.49 1.08 -18.30
CA ALA A 187 14.10 0.68 -18.35
C ALA A 187 13.87 -0.71 -17.70
N LEU A 188 14.85 -1.61 -17.75
CA LEU A 188 14.83 -2.86 -16.98
C LEU A 188 14.82 -2.58 -15.47
N GLY A 189 15.55 -1.56 -15.01
CA GLY A 189 15.52 -1.10 -13.62
C GLY A 189 14.13 -0.67 -13.19
N PHE A 190 13.46 0.15 -14.00
CA PHE A 190 12.07 0.54 -13.74
C PHE A 190 11.08 -0.64 -13.81
N ALA A 191 11.27 -1.56 -14.75
CA ALA A 191 10.44 -2.77 -14.84
C ALA A 191 10.59 -3.67 -13.59
N LEU A 192 11.81 -3.86 -13.10
CA LEU A 192 12.09 -4.60 -11.86
C LEU A 192 11.52 -3.87 -10.63
N ALA A 193 11.60 -2.54 -10.60
CA ALA A 193 10.98 -1.74 -9.55
C ALA A 193 9.47 -1.98 -9.50
N GLN A 194 8.80 -1.90 -10.65
CA GLN A 194 7.36 -2.10 -10.79
C GLN A 194 6.96 -3.53 -10.43
N LEU A 195 7.70 -4.53 -10.89
CA LEU A 195 7.46 -5.93 -10.57
C LEU A 195 7.49 -6.17 -9.06
N GLY A 196 8.54 -5.70 -8.38
CA GLY A 196 8.66 -5.88 -6.93
C GLY A 196 7.54 -5.17 -6.15
N THR A 197 7.13 -3.97 -6.60
CA THR A 197 6.02 -3.24 -5.96
C THR A 197 4.69 -3.96 -6.17
N ASN A 198 4.41 -4.47 -7.38
CA ASN A 198 3.19 -5.23 -7.65
C ASN A 198 3.07 -6.52 -6.83
N ILE A 199 4.20 -7.17 -6.54
CA ILE A 199 4.21 -8.38 -5.71
C ILE A 199 3.93 -8.00 -4.25
N ALA A 200 4.75 -7.11 -3.65
CA ALA A 200 4.60 -6.75 -2.24
C ALA A 200 3.29 -6.00 -1.97
N ALA A 201 3.07 -4.87 -2.63
CA ALA A 201 1.98 -3.96 -2.26
C ALA A 201 0.60 -4.46 -2.67
N ASN A 202 0.51 -5.25 -3.75
CA ASN A 202 -0.78 -5.59 -4.36
C ASN A 202 -1.08 -7.09 -4.27
N SER A 203 -0.22 -7.94 -4.82
CA SER A 203 -0.53 -9.37 -4.98
C SER A 203 -0.53 -10.14 -3.66
N VAL A 204 0.46 -9.88 -2.80
CA VAL A 204 0.55 -10.53 -1.48
C VAL A 204 -0.60 -10.08 -0.59
N SER A 205 -0.89 -8.78 -0.58
CA SER A 205 -1.95 -8.23 0.27
C SER A 205 -3.34 -8.70 -0.14
N ALA A 206 -3.67 -8.62 -1.44
CA ALA A 206 -4.90 -9.21 -1.96
C ALA A 206 -4.97 -10.73 -1.69
N GLY A 207 -3.82 -11.41 -1.75
CA GLY A 207 -3.71 -12.81 -1.37
C GLY A 207 -4.05 -13.09 0.10
N THR A 208 -3.55 -12.26 1.03
CA THR A 208 -3.89 -12.37 2.46
C THR A 208 -5.38 -12.11 2.67
N ASP A 209 -5.93 -11.03 2.13
CA ASP A 209 -7.34 -10.66 2.30
C ASP A 209 -8.28 -11.76 1.79
N MET A 210 -8.01 -12.29 0.59
CA MET A 210 -8.84 -13.37 0.04
C MET A 210 -8.71 -14.69 0.81
N THR A 211 -7.56 -14.92 1.45
CA THR A 211 -7.38 -16.09 2.33
C THR A 211 -8.26 -15.94 3.58
N ALA A 212 -8.43 -14.73 4.11
CA ALA A 212 -9.35 -14.47 5.21
C ALA A 212 -10.83 -14.62 4.79
N LEU A 213 -11.17 -14.22 3.56
CA LEU A 213 -12.54 -14.32 3.03
C LEU A 213 -12.96 -15.77 2.69
N LEU A 214 -12.09 -16.54 2.04
CA LEU A 214 -12.38 -17.89 1.55
C LEU A 214 -11.25 -18.88 1.90
N PRO A 215 -10.97 -19.11 3.20
CA PRO A 215 -9.79 -19.86 3.66
C PRO A 215 -9.71 -21.30 3.15
N ARG A 216 -10.85 -21.93 2.83
CA ARG A 216 -10.91 -23.31 2.30
C ARG A 216 -10.52 -23.39 0.82
N PHE A 217 -10.63 -22.30 0.07
CA PHE A 217 -10.51 -22.31 -1.40
C PHE A 217 -9.29 -21.51 -1.88
N ILE A 218 -8.96 -20.42 -1.19
CA ILE A 218 -7.93 -19.48 -1.58
C ILE A 218 -6.81 -19.49 -0.55
N ASN A 219 -5.59 -19.68 -1.03
CA ASN A 219 -4.38 -19.37 -0.30
C ASN A 219 -3.74 -18.11 -0.90
N ILE A 220 -2.72 -17.54 -0.24
CA ILE A 220 -2.05 -16.31 -0.67
C ILE A 220 -1.61 -16.37 -2.14
N ARG A 221 -1.11 -17.52 -2.61
CA ARG A 221 -0.69 -17.70 -4.02
C ARG A 221 -1.86 -17.62 -4.99
N ARG A 222 -2.94 -18.37 -4.71
CA ARG A 222 -4.16 -18.36 -5.54
C ARG A 222 -4.79 -16.97 -5.56
N GLY A 223 -4.85 -16.29 -4.41
CA GLY A 223 -5.38 -14.93 -4.31
C GLY A 223 -4.55 -13.92 -5.10
N GLY A 224 -3.22 -14.06 -5.11
CA GLY A 224 -2.34 -13.25 -5.97
C GLY A 224 -2.64 -13.40 -7.47
N TYR A 225 -2.94 -14.62 -7.94
CA TYR A 225 -3.36 -14.83 -9.34
C TYR A 225 -4.74 -14.26 -9.65
N VAL A 226 -5.69 -14.34 -8.71
CA VAL A 226 -7.00 -13.69 -8.84
C VAL A 226 -6.82 -12.17 -8.93
N CYS A 227 -5.96 -11.58 -8.09
CA CYS A 227 -5.60 -10.16 -8.16
C CYS A 227 -5.04 -9.79 -9.53
N ALA A 228 -4.11 -10.58 -10.08
CA ALA A 228 -3.53 -10.33 -11.39
C ALA A 228 -4.57 -10.41 -12.54
N ALA A 229 -5.51 -11.35 -12.45
CA ALA A 229 -6.59 -11.51 -13.44
C ALA A 229 -7.61 -10.36 -13.37
N VAL A 230 -8.05 -9.99 -12.16
CA VAL A 230 -8.96 -8.86 -11.94
C VAL A 230 -8.29 -7.55 -12.38
N GLY A 231 -7.01 -7.36 -12.05
CA GLY A 231 -6.24 -6.18 -12.46
C GLY A 231 -6.16 -6.03 -13.98
N LEU A 232 -6.04 -7.13 -14.73
CA LEU A 232 -6.12 -7.11 -16.20
C LEU A 232 -7.55 -6.75 -16.69
N ALA A 233 -8.57 -7.37 -16.10
CA ALA A 233 -9.97 -7.17 -16.49
C ALA A 233 -10.48 -5.73 -16.24
N MET A 234 -9.89 -5.03 -15.27
CA MET A 234 -10.19 -3.62 -14.98
C MET A 234 -9.75 -2.64 -16.09
N CYS A 235 -9.00 -3.09 -17.11
CA CYS A 235 -8.47 -2.25 -18.18
C CYS A 235 -7.68 -1.03 -17.67
N PRO A 236 -6.58 -1.23 -16.92
CA PRO A 236 -5.90 -0.17 -16.16
C PRO A 236 -5.37 0.98 -17.03
N TRP A 237 -5.10 0.74 -18.31
CA TRP A 237 -4.68 1.78 -19.25
C TRP A 237 -5.71 2.92 -19.43
N LYS A 238 -6.99 2.70 -19.11
CA LYS A 238 -8.00 3.78 -19.10
C LYS A 238 -7.84 4.73 -17.91
N LEU A 239 -7.26 4.27 -16.80
CA LEU A 239 -7.00 5.13 -15.63
C LEU A 239 -5.81 6.07 -15.87
N THR A 240 -4.83 5.61 -16.66
CA THR A 240 -3.63 6.39 -16.99
C THR A 240 -3.79 7.26 -18.23
N SER A 241 -4.98 7.31 -18.85
CA SER A 241 -5.19 8.09 -20.07
C SER A 241 -5.14 9.61 -19.85
N SER A 242 -5.29 10.08 -18.61
CA SER A 242 -5.06 11.48 -18.24
C SER A 242 -4.52 11.60 -16.80
N SER A 243 -3.68 12.61 -16.56
CA SER A 243 -3.14 12.92 -15.23
C SER A 243 -4.24 13.29 -14.22
N ASN A 244 -5.29 13.98 -14.67
CA ASN A 244 -6.43 14.34 -13.84
C ASN A 244 -7.21 13.12 -13.35
N ASN A 245 -7.42 12.12 -14.20
CA ASN A 245 -8.13 10.89 -13.81
C ASN A 245 -7.35 10.13 -12.74
N PHE A 246 -6.02 10.08 -12.86
CA PHE A 246 -5.16 9.39 -11.90
C PHE A 246 -5.15 10.06 -10.52
N THR A 247 -4.96 11.39 -10.45
CA THR A 247 -4.96 12.13 -9.18
C THR A 247 -6.33 12.11 -8.51
N THR A 248 -7.41 12.18 -9.30
CA THR A 248 -8.78 12.07 -8.80
C THR A 248 -9.05 10.69 -8.23
N TYR A 249 -8.61 9.63 -8.90
CA TYR A 249 -8.69 8.26 -8.40
C TYR A 249 -7.96 8.08 -7.07
N LEU A 250 -6.69 8.52 -6.99
CA LEU A 250 -5.92 8.45 -5.75
C LEU A 250 -6.63 9.18 -4.61
N SER A 251 -7.17 10.36 -4.87
CA SER A 251 -7.87 11.17 -3.87
C SER A 251 -9.23 10.58 -3.47
N ALA A 252 -9.93 9.89 -4.37
CA ALA A 252 -11.17 9.17 -4.05
C ALA A 252 -10.87 8.00 -3.11
N TYR A 253 -9.82 7.25 -3.44
CA TYR A 253 -9.46 6.02 -2.78
C TYR A 253 -9.01 6.23 -1.32
N THR A 254 -8.36 7.35 -1.01
CA THR A 254 -7.98 7.69 0.38
C THR A 254 -9.15 7.89 1.32
N VAL A 255 -10.28 8.37 0.83
CA VAL A 255 -11.48 8.62 1.65
C VAL A 255 -11.95 7.30 2.29
N PHE A 256 -11.92 6.22 1.50
CA PHE A 256 -12.31 4.88 1.97
C PHE A 256 -11.25 4.30 2.91
N LEU A 257 -9.98 4.31 2.52
CA LEU A 257 -8.90 3.72 3.31
C LEU A 257 -8.72 4.37 4.68
N SER A 258 -8.71 5.70 4.75
CA SER A 258 -8.55 6.44 6.00
C SER A 258 -9.65 6.11 7.01
N SER A 259 -10.88 5.96 6.52
CA SER A 259 -12.04 5.63 7.35
C SER A 259 -11.97 4.22 7.92
N ILE A 260 -11.50 3.22 7.14
CA ILE A 260 -11.26 1.85 7.61
C ILE A 260 -10.12 1.81 8.63
N ALA A 261 -8.99 2.43 8.29
CA ALA A 261 -7.80 2.48 9.15
C ALA A 261 -8.14 3.05 10.54
N ALA A 262 -8.97 4.09 10.59
CA ALA A 262 -9.41 4.68 11.84
C ALA A 262 -10.24 3.75 12.70
N VAL A 263 -11.19 2.97 12.14
CA VAL A 263 -11.96 2.00 12.91
C VAL A 263 -11.03 0.95 13.50
N ILE A 264 -10.12 0.39 12.70
CA ILE A 264 -9.19 -0.66 13.13
C ILE A 264 -8.27 -0.15 14.25
N ILE A 265 -7.64 1.01 14.06
CA ILE A 265 -6.74 1.62 15.05
C ILE A 265 -7.50 1.97 16.33
N THR A 266 -8.72 2.52 16.20
CA THR A 266 -9.54 2.89 17.35
C THR A 266 -9.99 1.66 18.15
N ASP A 267 -10.40 0.60 17.45
CA ASP A 267 -10.78 -0.68 18.07
C ASP A 267 -9.62 -1.27 18.87
N TYR A 268 -8.44 -1.38 18.25
CA TYR A 268 -7.28 -1.97 18.90
C TYR A 268 -6.73 -1.14 20.07
N TYR A 269 -6.45 0.15 19.84
CA TYR A 269 -5.74 0.96 20.84
C TYR A 269 -6.64 1.55 21.92
N PHE A 270 -7.86 1.99 21.57
CA PHE A 270 -8.70 2.78 22.47
C PHE A 270 -9.85 1.96 23.08
N VAL A 271 -10.49 1.08 22.30
CA VAL A 271 -11.63 0.28 22.78
C VAL A 271 -11.15 -0.99 23.47
N ARG A 272 -10.30 -1.79 22.81
CA ARG A 272 -9.81 -3.07 23.33
C ARG A 272 -8.51 -2.97 24.12
N LYS A 273 -7.76 -1.88 23.94
CA LYS A 273 -6.48 -1.59 24.61
C LYS A 273 -5.48 -2.75 24.44
N GLY A 274 -5.32 -3.23 23.22
CA GLY A 274 -4.43 -4.33 22.87
C GLY A 274 -5.00 -5.73 23.07
N TYR A 275 -6.14 -5.88 23.77
CA TYR A 275 -6.71 -7.21 24.05
C TYR A 275 -7.41 -7.81 22.83
N LEU A 276 -6.95 -8.99 22.41
CA LEU A 276 -7.53 -9.76 21.33
C LEU A 276 -7.55 -11.24 21.71
N GLU A 277 -8.72 -11.87 21.67
CA GLU A 277 -8.85 -13.31 21.88
C GLU A 277 -8.60 -14.03 20.55
N LEU A 278 -7.35 -14.50 20.36
CA LEU A 278 -6.86 -15.02 19.09
C LEU A 278 -7.72 -16.14 18.52
N ARG A 279 -8.11 -17.11 19.35
CA ARG A 279 -8.92 -18.27 18.91
C ARG A 279 -10.30 -17.87 18.40
N GLU A 280 -10.89 -16.86 19.01
CA GLU A 280 -12.21 -16.38 18.62
C GLU A 280 -12.18 -15.52 17.33
N LEU A 281 -11.05 -14.89 16.99
CA LEU A 281 -10.88 -14.22 15.70
C LEU A 281 -11.01 -15.18 14.49
N TYR A 282 -10.72 -16.46 14.69
CA TYR A 282 -10.84 -17.50 13.66
C TYR A 282 -12.13 -18.34 13.78
N SER A 283 -13.10 -17.89 14.59
CA SER A 283 -14.33 -18.63 14.91
C SER A 283 -15.56 -17.97 14.28
N ALA A 284 -16.30 -18.71 13.45
CA ALA A 284 -17.59 -18.27 12.89
C ALA A 284 -18.80 -18.61 13.80
N ARG A 285 -18.55 -18.96 15.07
CA ARG A 285 -19.60 -19.36 16.00
C ARG A 285 -20.42 -18.14 16.42
N LYS A 286 -21.74 -18.29 16.52
CA LYS A 286 -22.66 -17.21 16.94
C LYS A 286 -22.35 -16.60 18.32
N ARG A 287 -21.69 -17.37 19.19
CA ARG A 287 -21.30 -16.95 20.54
C ARG A 287 -19.95 -16.22 20.56
N SER A 288 -19.19 -16.23 19.48
CA SER A 288 -17.90 -15.55 19.40
C SER A 288 -18.08 -14.05 19.69
N PRO A 289 -17.21 -13.41 20.49
CA PRO A 289 -17.26 -11.98 20.75
C PRO A 289 -17.16 -11.14 19.47
N TYR A 290 -16.61 -11.69 18.39
CA TYR A 290 -16.44 -11.03 17.09
C TYR A 290 -17.57 -11.32 16.09
N TYR A 291 -18.55 -12.17 16.42
CA TYR A 291 -19.64 -12.53 15.50
C TYR A 291 -20.68 -11.42 15.31
N PHE A 292 -20.88 -10.57 16.33
CA PHE A 292 -21.85 -9.46 16.30
C PHE A 292 -23.23 -9.86 15.74
N THR A 293 -23.81 -9.04 14.85
CA THR A 293 -25.14 -9.27 14.25
C THR A 293 -24.96 -9.88 12.86
N PHE A 294 -25.16 -11.20 12.74
CA PHE A 294 -24.97 -11.95 11.49
C PHE A 294 -23.55 -11.84 10.88
N GLY A 295 -22.52 -11.66 11.71
CA GLY A 295 -21.14 -11.44 11.25
C GLY A 295 -20.78 -9.96 11.03
N PHE A 296 -21.71 -9.02 11.26
CA PHE A 296 -21.50 -7.60 11.00
C PHE A 296 -21.56 -6.77 12.29
N SER A 297 -20.56 -5.89 12.47
CA SER A 297 -20.59 -4.85 13.49
C SER A 297 -21.23 -3.58 12.95
N TRP A 298 -22.49 -3.33 13.31
CA TRP A 298 -23.18 -2.09 12.91
C TRP A 298 -22.43 -0.83 13.37
N ARG A 299 -21.71 -0.90 14.51
CA ARG A 299 -20.87 0.21 15.01
C ARG A 299 -19.73 0.52 14.03
N GLY A 300 -19.02 -0.53 13.60
CA GLY A 300 -17.91 -0.41 12.65
C GLY A 300 -18.37 0.17 11.31
N PHE A 301 -19.46 -0.37 10.74
CA PHE A 301 -20.00 0.15 9.48
C PHE A 301 -20.54 1.58 9.60
N THR A 302 -21.20 1.92 10.70
CA THR A 302 -21.71 3.29 10.93
C THR A 302 -20.56 4.29 11.02
N ALA A 303 -19.51 3.96 11.77
CA ALA A 303 -18.31 4.77 11.86
C ALA A 303 -17.61 4.94 10.50
N TYR A 304 -17.41 3.83 9.79
CA TYR A 304 -16.81 3.81 8.46
C TYR A 304 -17.58 4.71 7.47
N ILE A 305 -18.90 4.54 7.39
CA ILE A 305 -19.76 5.33 6.51
C ILE A 305 -19.72 6.81 6.90
N SER A 306 -19.70 7.13 8.20
CA SER A 306 -19.63 8.52 8.68
C SER A 306 -18.34 9.23 8.22
N GLY A 307 -17.20 8.53 8.25
CA GLY A 307 -15.91 9.04 7.73
C GLY A 307 -15.91 9.25 6.21
N ILE A 308 -16.65 8.44 5.46
CA ILE A 308 -16.83 8.66 4.01
C ILE A 308 -17.73 9.87 3.75
N LEU A 309 -18.87 9.95 4.46
CA LEU A 309 -19.89 10.96 4.21
C LEU A 309 -19.37 12.39 4.42
N VAL A 310 -18.44 12.62 5.36
CA VAL A 310 -17.87 13.96 5.56
C VAL A 310 -17.07 14.46 4.35
N ASN A 311 -16.54 13.53 3.54
CA ASN A 311 -15.70 13.83 2.38
C ASN A 311 -16.47 13.79 1.05
N ILE A 312 -17.65 13.15 1.01
CA ILE A 312 -18.36 12.85 -0.24
C ILE A 312 -18.78 14.10 -1.02
N VAL A 313 -19.16 15.17 -0.31
CA VAL A 313 -19.54 16.45 -0.93
C VAL A 313 -18.32 17.11 -1.57
N GLY A 314 -17.17 17.11 -0.91
CA GLY A 314 -15.95 17.66 -1.49
C GLY A 314 -15.40 16.80 -2.63
N PHE A 315 -15.58 15.48 -2.56
CA PHE A 315 -15.28 14.56 -3.66
C PHE A 315 -16.12 14.85 -4.90
N ALA A 316 -17.43 15.11 -4.74
CA ALA A 316 -18.29 15.54 -5.83
C ALA A 316 -17.75 16.82 -6.52
N GLY A 317 -17.20 17.75 -5.72
CA GLY A 317 -16.50 18.92 -6.23
C GLY A 317 -15.28 18.59 -7.09
N ALA A 318 -14.45 17.65 -6.63
CA ALA A 318 -13.24 17.23 -7.33
C ALA A 318 -13.54 16.57 -8.69
N VAL A 319 -14.69 15.91 -8.84
CA VAL A 319 -15.14 15.32 -10.12
C VAL A 319 -15.93 16.29 -11.00
N GLY A 320 -16.05 17.56 -10.62
CA GLY A 320 -16.60 18.62 -11.45
C GLY A 320 -18.01 19.10 -11.09
N ALA A 321 -18.58 18.66 -9.96
CA ALA A 321 -19.83 19.23 -9.46
C ALA A 321 -19.60 20.58 -8.77
N ASN A 322 -20.60 21.45 -8.80
CA ASN A 322 -20.56 22.69 -8.02
C ASN A 322 -20.90 22.39 -6.55
N VAL A 323 -19.95 22.63 -5.65
CA VAL A 323 -20.09 22.32 -4.22
C VAL A 323 -19.62 23.48 -3.34
N PRO A 324 -20.16 23.61 -2.11
CA PRO A 324 -19.76 24.68 -1.19
C PRO A 324 -18.25 24.67 -0.91
N ILE A 325 -17.67 25.86 -0.76
CA ILE A 325 -16.22 26.01 -0.55
C ILE A 325 -15.73 25.28 0.71
N GLY A 326 -16.56 25.21 1.76
CA GLY A 326 -16.25 24.47 2.99
C GLY A 326 -16.04 22.98 2.74
N ALA A 327 -16.84 22.37 1.86
CA ALA A 327 -16.69 20.96 1.49
C ALA A 327 -15.39 20.71 0.71
N GLN A 328 -14.96 21.68 -0.11
CA GLN A 328 -13.68 21.61 -0.80
C GLN A 328 -12.50 21.68 0.18
N TYR A 329 -12.59 22.52 1.22
CA TYR A 329 -11.55 22.60 2.25
C TYR A 329 -11.44 21.33 3.09
N ILE A 330 -12.57 20.73 3.49
CA ILE A 330 -12.57 19.43 4.17
C ILE A 330 -11.91 18.36 3.30
N TYR A 331 -12.24 18.35 2.00
CA TYR A 331 -11.65 17.38 1.07
C TYR A 331 -10.16 17.62 0.80
N ASN A 332 -9.66 18.85 0.91
CA ASN A 332 -8.23 19.12 0.86
C ASN A 332 -7.45 18.46 2.01
N VAL A 333 -8.13 18.06 3.09
CA VAL A 333 -7.58 17.32 4.24
C VAL A 333 -8.27 15.96 4.43
N ASN A 334 -8.75 15.37 3.32
CA ASN A 334 -9.68 14.24 3.33
C ASN A 334 -9.25 13.05 4.22
N TYR A 335 -7.95 12.74 4.23
CA TYR A 335 -7.42 11.61 4.98
C TYR A 335 -7.64 11.79 6.48
N PHE A 336 -7.27 12.96 7.03
CA PHE A 336 -7.47 13.25 8.45
C PHE A 336 -8.94 13.46 8.79
N ALA A 337 -9.71 14.10 7.91
CA ALA A 337 -11.14 14.29 8.12
C ALA A 337 -11.86 12.93 8.24
N GLY A 338 -11.62 12.01 7.30
CA GLY A 338 -12.20 10.66 7.33
C GLY A 338 -11.71 9.86 8.53
N PHE A 339 -10.41 9.95 8.83
CA PHE A 339 -9.81 9.25 9.95
C PHE A 339 -10.38 9.68 11.31
N ILE A 340 -10.39 10.99 11.58
CA ILE A 340 -10.86 11.54 12.86
C ILE A 340 -12.35 11.27 13.03
N VAL A 341 -13.18 11.54 12.01
CA VAL A 341 -14.63 11.33 12.11
C VAL A 341 -14.96 9.85 12.33
N SER A 342 -14.37 8.95 11.54
CA SER A 342 -14.61 7.51 11.69
C SER A 342 -14.15 7.00 13.05
N GLY A 343 -12.94 7.37 13.50
CA GLY A 343 -12.41 6.96 14.80
C GLY A 343 -13.24 7.49 15.97
N THR A 344 -13.60 8.78 15.96
CA THR A 344 -14.45 9.37 17.01
C THR A 344 -15.82 8.72 17.07
N ILE A 345 -16.49 8.52 15.92
CA ILE A 345 -17.80 7.87 15.90
C ILE A 345 -17.70 6.43 16.41
N TYR A 346 -16.69 5.67 15.99
CA TYR A 346 -16.50 4.31 16.48
C TYR A 346 -16.32 4.26 18.00
N TYR A 347 -15.43 5.12 18.52
CA TYR A 347 -15.17 5.23 19.95
C TYR A 347 -16.45 5.57 20.73
N LEU A 348 -17.20 6.58 20.30
CA LEU A 348 -18.44 7.00 20.95
C LEU A 348 -19.52 5.90 20.90
N LEU A 349 -19.64 5.18 19.79
CA LEU A 349 -20.59 4.07 19.66
C LEU A 349 -20.22 2.89 20.55
N CYS A 350 -18.93 2.56 20.67
CA CYS A 350 -18.45 1.52 21.57
C CYS A 350 -18.54 1.94 23.05
N TRP A 351 -18.37 3.23 23.35
CA TRP A 351 -18.57 3.77 24.69
C TRP A 351 -20.05 3.73 25.10
N ALA A 352 -20.96 4.16 24.23
CA ALA A 352 -22.40 4.14 24.49
C ALA A 352 -23.01 2.73 24.44
N PHE A 353 -22.50 1.86 23.57
CA PHE A 353 -22.95 0.49 23.38
C PHE A 353 -21.76 -0.48 23.44
N PRO A 354 -21.30 -0.85 24.65
CA PRO A 354 -20.13 -1.70 24.87
C PRO A 354 -20.12 -2.98 24.03
N ILE A 355 -18.92 -3.38 23.64
CA ILE A 355 -18.65 -4.61 22.88
C ILE A 355 -17.91 -5.61 23.76
N PRO A 356 -18.05 -6.93 23.52
CA PRO A 356 -17.34 -7.95 24.28
C PRO A 356 -15.85 -8.02 23.89
N ALA A 357 -15.07 -8.78 24.67
CA ALA A 357 -13.62 -8.97 24.50
C ALA A 357 -12.85 -7.64 24.52
N THR A 358 -13.04 -6.87 25.59
CA THR A 358 -12.32 -5.61 25.87
C THR A 358 -11.61 -5.70 27.21
N SER A 359 -10.50 -4.98 27.36
CA SER A 359 -9.78 -4.87 28.62
C SER A 359 -9.85 -3.44 29.19
N ASP A 360 -9.94 -3.34 30.53
CA ASP A 360 -9.88 -2.05 31.23
C ASP A 360 -8.48 -1.43 31.20
N THR A 361 -7.44 -2.26 31.12
CA THR A 361 -6.03 -1.86 31.04
C THR A 361 -5.39 -2.35 29.74
N TRP A 362 -4.22 -1.81 29.39
CA TRP A 362 -3.49 -2.27 28.22
C TRP A 362 -3.06 -3.74 28.38
N SER A 363 -3.49 -4.61 27.47
CA SER A 363 -3.27 -6.06 27.52
C SER A 363 -2.99 -6.62 26.13
N GLU A 364 -1.74 -6.54 25.66
CA GLU A 364 -1.31 -7.02 24.34
C GLU A 364 -0.83 -8.49 24.35
N VAL A 365 -0.73 -9.11 25.54
CA VAL A 365 -0.17 -10.46 25.70
C VAL A 365 -1.28 -11.44 26.02
N ASP A 366 -1.53 -12.40 25.12
CA ASP A 366 -2.28 -13.60 25.45
C ASP A 366 -1.32 -14.65 26.03
N VAL A 367 -1.56 -15.02 27.28
CA VAL A 367 -0.98 -16.18 27.95
C VAL A 367 -1.79 -17.38 27.50
N ASP A 368 -1.55 -17.89 26.28
CA ASP A 368 -1.94 -19.23 25.80
C ASP A 368 -1.75 -19.32 24.27
N ASP A 369 -0.68 -19.94 23.77
CA ASP A 369 -0.76 -20.75 22.54
C ASP A 369 0.60 -21.41 22.24
N ASP A 370 0.78 -22.63 22.74
CA ASP A 370 1.89 -23.51 22.34
C ASP A 370 1.71 -24.10 20.92
N HIS A 371 0.59 -23.86 20.23
CA HIS A 371 0.26 -24.54 18.96
C HIS A 371 -0.48 -23.69 17.91
N LEU A 372 0.08 -22.55 17.50
CA LEU A 372 -0.36 -21.86 16.27
C LEU A 372 0.49 -22.31 15.08
N THR A 373 -0.14 -22.75 13.97
CA THR A 373 0.57 -23.08 12.72
C THR A 373 0.48 -21.92 11.74
N VAL A 374 1.58 -21.64 11.02
CA VAL A 374 1.62 -20.56 10.03
C VAL A 374 0.86 -20.96 8.75
N ALA A 375 0.17 -20.00 8.13
CA ALA A 375 -0.67 -20.16 6.93
C ALA A 375 0.04 -20.75 5.69
N TYR A 376 1.36 -20.93 5.73
CA TYR A 376 2.14 -21.64 4.70
C TYR A 376 2.23 -23.16 4.92
N GLY A 377 1.56 -23.71 5.93
CA GLY A 377 1.57 -25.15 6.20
C GLY A 377 2.87 -25.66 6.82
N GLN A 378 3.61 -24.78 7.53
CA GLN A 378 4.69 -25.20 8.41
C GLN A 378 4.18 -25.27 9.84
N GLU A 379 4.50 -26.37 10.52
CA GLU A 379 4.44 -26.42 11.98
C GLU A 379 5.39 -25.39 12.56
N VAL A 380 4.93 -24.66 13.58
CA VAL A 380 5.84 -23.88 14.43
C VAL A 380 6.59 -24.91 15.25
N VAL A 381 7.87 -25.11 14.92
CA VAL A 381 8.79 -25.80 15.82
C VAL A 381 8.97 -24.86 17.00
N THR A 382 8.26 -25.11 18.09
CA THR A 382 8.54 -24.50 19.38
C THR A 382 9.90 -25.01 19.82
N ASP A 383 10.89 -24.11 19.92
CA ASP A 383 12.17 -24.39 20.56
C ASP A 383 11.91 -24.59 22.07
N GLU A 384 11.43 -25.78 22.46
CA GLU A 384 11.21 -26.20 23.85
C GLU A 384 12.51 -26.23 24.68
N GLU A 385 13.69 -26.13 24.06
CA GLU A 385 14.97 -26.22 24.76
C GLU A 385 15.43 -24.95 25.48
N SER A 386 14.72 -23.81 25.38
CA SER A 386 15.18 -22.54 26.01
C SER A 386 14.40 -22.05 27.23
N ARG A 387 13.41 -22.81 27.72
CA ARG A 387 12.65 -22.47 28.94
C ARG A 387 12.46 -23.66 29.87
N SER A 388 13.55 -24.22 30.38
CA SER A 388 13.49 -25.06 31.57
C SER A 388 13.34 -24.17 32.82
N ILE A 389 12.10 -23.90 33.23
CA ILE A 389 11.81 -23.49 34.61
C ILE A 389 11.88 -24.78 35.45
N PRO A 390 12.60 -24.83 36.59
CA PRO A 390 12.73 -26.05 37.39
C PRO A 390 11.36 -26.55 37.89
N GLU A 391 11.11 -27.87 37.76
CA GLU A 391 9.88 -28.58 38.16
C GLU A 391 9.46 -28.40 39.64
N GLU A 392 10.30 -27.80 40.49
CA GLU A 392 9.96 -27.55 41.90
C GLU A 392 9.04 -26.34 42.11
N GLU A 393 8.96 -25.37 41.18
CA GLU A 393 8.07 -24.21 41.33
C GLU A 393 6.62 -24.47 40.88
N THR A 394 6.37 -25.47 40.05
CA THR A 394 5.03 -25.82 39.56
C THR A 394 4.18 -26.52 40.63
N LEU A 395 4.81 -27.22 41.58
CA LEU A 395 4.12 -27.91 42.67
C LEU A 395 3.67 -26.97 43.81
N ALA A 396 4.20 -25.75 43.89
CA ALA A 396 3.84 -24.78 44.93
C ALA A 396 2.54 -24.01 44.64
N TYR A 397 2.22 -23.76 43.37
CA TYR A 397 0.99 -23.03 42.98
C TYR A 397 -0.27 -23.91 43.01
N THR A 398 -0.14 -25.22 42.82
CA THR A 398 -1.29 -26.12 42.67
C THR A 398 -1.96 -26.53 44.01
N LYS A 399 -1.37 -26.17 45.16
CA LYS A 399 -1.86 -26.59 46.49
C LYS A 399 -2.68 -25.56 47.26
N LYS A 400 -2.76 -24.29 46.83
CA LYS A 400 -3.41 -23.24 47.63
C LYS A 400 -4.86 -22.89 47.28
N ASP A 401 -5.37 -23.25 46.10
CA ASP A 401 -6.73 -22.84 45.67
C ASP A 401 -7.77 -23.96 45.55
N LYS A 402 -7.51 -25.16 46.09
CA LYS A 402 -8.52 -26.25 46.12
C LYS A 402 -9.44 -26.27 47.35
N ASN A 403 -9.44 -25.23 48.20
CA ASN A 403 -10.17 -25.25 49.48
C ASN A 403 -11.08 -24.04 49.76
N GLN A 404 -11.72 -23.46 48.74
CA GLN A 404 -12.91 -22.63 48.98
C GLN A 404 -14.08 -23.14 48.14
N GLY A 405 -14.95 -23.89 48.82
CA GLY A 405 -16.12 -24.53 48.25
C GLY A 405 -17.21 -23.54 47.90
N TYR A 406 -17.86 -23.80 46.76
CA TYR A 406 -19.19 -23.30 46.45
C TYR A 406 -20.21 -24.05 47.31
N SER A 407 -20.90 -23.36 48.22
CA SER A 407 -22.20 -23.81 48.73
C SER A 407 -23.31 -23.10 47.95
N THR A 408 -24.15 -23.91 47.33
CA THR A 408 -25.53 -23.64 46.86
C THR A 408 -26.26 -22.51 47.60
N PHE A 409 -26.75 -21.51 46.86
CA PHE A 409 -28.16 -21.24 46.56
C PHE A 409 -28.28 -20.23 45.41
#